data_AF-A0A1Y1KF82-F1
#
_entry.id   AF-A0A1Y1KF82-F1
#
_cell.length_a   1.000
_cell.length_b   1.000
_cell.length_c   1.000
_cell.angle_alpha   90.00
_cell.angle_beta   90.00
_cell.angle_gamma   90.00
#
_symmetry.space_group_name_H-M   'P 1'
#
loop_
_entity.id
_entity.type
_entity.pdbx_description
1 polymer ?
#
loop_
_entity_poly.entity_id
_entity_poly.type
_entity_poly.pdbx_seq_one_letter_code
_entity_poly.pdbx_strand_id
1 'polypeptide(L)'
;GWTAMPLDARFSTVRIKESNLGNFVCDVMRRYHNADCTIMASGTIRGDQVYPPGVVRIKDITTCFPFEDPVVCLRVKGQAIWDALENGVSTYPALEGRFPQVSNIVFEFDPSREPGKRLNFMQIGGRPCNPEDVYVLVTRGYMGRGKDG
;
A
#
# COMPACT_ATOMS: atom_id res chain seq x y z
N GLY A 1 -21.74 3.12 0.00
CA GLY A 1 -21.37 1.86 -0.68
C GLY A 1 -21.80 0.67 0.14
N TRP A 2 -21.52 -0.56 -0.30
CA TRP A 2 -21.83 -1.80 0.42
C TRP A 2 -20.63 -2.78 0.35
N THR A 3 -20.32 -3.55 1.40
CA THR A 3 -19.28 -4.58 1.45
C THR A 3 -19.81 -5.88 2.06
N ALA A 4 -19.73 -7.01 1.36
CA ALA A 4 -20.20 -8.28 1.90
C ALA A 4 -19.33 -8.81 3.05
N MET A 5 -18.08 -8.33 3.17
CA MET A 5 -17.08 -8.80 4.13
C MET A 5 -16.65 -7.68 5.09
N PRO A 6 -16.19 -8.01 6.30
CA PRO A 6 -15.63 -7.02 7.22
C PRO A 6 -14.35 -6.43 6.64
N LEU A 7 -14.10 -5.12 6.82
CA LEU A 7 -12.89 -4.44 6.35
C LEU A 7 -11.95 -4.17 7.52
N ASP A 8 -10.74 -4.73 7.50
CA ASP A 8 -9.80 -4.66 8.62
C ASP A 8 -8.86 -3.45 8.53
N ALA A 9 -9.13 -2.42 9.33
CA ALA A 9 -8.33 -1.21 9.42
C ALA A 9 -7.41 -1.16 10.65
N ARG A 10 -7.30 -2.25 11.41
CA ARG A 10 -6.52 -2.29 12.66
C ARG A 10 -5.05 -2.07 12.38
N PHE A 11 -4.37 -1.28 13.22
CA PHE A 11 -2.93 -1.06 13.06
C PHE A 11 -2.12 -2.34 13.19
N SER A 12 -2.57 -3.25 14.06
CA SER A 12 -2.00 -4.60 14.22
C SER A 12 -2.15 -5.48 12.98
N THR A 13 -2.90 -5.06 11.96
CA THR A 13 -3.03 -5.76 10.69
C THR A 13 -2.39 -4.95 9.58
N VAL A 14 -2.86 -3.74 9.30
CA VAL A 14 -2.42 -2.96 8.13
C VAL A 14 -0.94 -2.61 8.14
N ARG A 15 -0.29 -2.58 9.31
CA ARG A 15 1.12 -2.19 9.45
C ARG A 15 2.12 -3.34 9.43
N ILE A 16 1.65 -4.59 9.38
CA ILE A 16 2.53 -5.76 9.38
C ILE A 16 2.10 -6.84 8.37
N LYS A 17 0.89 -6.75 7.79
CA LYS A 17 0.42 -7.72 6.80
C LYS A 17 -0.59 -7.10 5.86
N GLU A 18 -0.89 -7.84 4.81
CA GLU A 18 -1.94 -7.50 3.86
C GLU A 18 -3.30 -7.35 4.57
N SER A 19 -4.03 -6.29 4.19
CA SER A 19 -5.41 -6.06 4.63
C SER A 19 -6.33 -5.95 3.43
N ASN A 20 -7.51 -6.54 3.54
CA ASN A 20 -8.54 -6.39 2.51
C ASN A 20 -9.02 -4.93 2.34
N LEU A 21 -8.96 -4.11 3.38
CA LEU A 21 -9.22 -2.67 3.27
C LEU A 21 -8.10 -1.97 2.49
N GLY A 22 -6.84 -2.31 2.77
CA GLY A 22 -5.68 -1.82 2.03
C GLY A 22 -5.79 -2.17 0.55
N ASN A 23 -6.11 -3.43 0.25
CA ASN A 23 -6.35 -3.92 -1.11
C ASN A 23 -7.46 -3.14 -1.79
N PHE A 24 -8.61 -2.98 -1.15
CA PHE A 24 -9.76 -2.25 -1.70
C PHE A 24 -9.38 -0.81 -2.08
N VAL A 25 -8.69 -0.10 -1.20
CA VAL A 25 -8.31 1.31 -1.42
C VAL A 25 -7.27 1.42 -2.53
N CYS A 26 -6.24 0.57 -2.51
CA CYS A 26 -5.23 0.54 -3.56
C CYS A 26 -5.82 0.18 -4.92
N ASP A 27 -6.78 -0.74 -4.96
CA ASP A 27 -7.52 -1.11 -6.18
C ASP A 27 -8.34 0.05 -6.74
N VAL A 28 -9.06 0.78 -5.89
CA VAL A 28 -9.83 1.96 -6.29
C VAL A 28 -8.89 3.02 -6.87
N MET A 29 -7.78 3.32 -6.20
CA MET A 29 -6.79 4.28 -6.66
C MET A 29 -6.21 3.88 -8.03
N ARG A 30 -5.75 2.63 -8.17
CA ARG A 30 -5.18 2.11 -9.42
C ARG A 30 -6.17 2.17 -10.58
N ARG A 31 -7.40 1.68 -10.37
CA ARG A 31 -8.44 1.61 -11.41
C ARG A 31 -8.91 2.99 -11.83
N TYR A 32 -9.11 3.91 -10.89
CA TYR A 32 -9.56 5.27 -11.18
C TYR A 32 -8.56 6.03 -12.08
N HIS A 33 -7.26 5.82 -11.86
CA HIS A 33 -6.20 6.47 -12.63
C HIS A 33 -5.66 5.64 -13.81
N ASN A 34 -6.22 4.46 -14.09
CA ASN A 34 -5.75 3.54 -15.12
C ASN A 34 -4.22 3.30 -15.06
N ALA A 35 -3.72 3.03 -13.86
CA ALA A 35 -2.30 2.85 -13.59
C ALA A 35 -1.89 1.38 -13.55
N ASP A 36 -0.59 1.12 -13.72
CA ASP A 36 -0.05 -0.25 -13.71
C ASP A 36 -0.09 -0.85 -12.30
N CYS A 37 0.22 -0.06 -11.28
CA CYS A 37 0.29 -0.53 -9.90
C CYS A 37 0.01 0.57 -8.87
N THR A 38 -0.14 0.17 -7.60
CA THR A 38 -0.30 1.11 -6.48
C THR A 38 0.48 0.65 -5.27
N ILE A 39 1.10 1.62 -4.58
CA ILE A 39 1.70 1.44 -3.25
C ILE A 39 1.15 2.54 -2.35
N MET A 40 0.68 2.15 -1.17
CA MET A 40 0.20 3.05 -0.13
C MET A 40 0.81 2.66 1.21
N ALA A 41 1.48 3.60 1.87
CA ALA A 41 1.93 3.44 3.24
C ALA A 41 0.71 3.24 4.16
N SER A 42 0.72 2.14 4.91
CA SER A 42 -0.35 1.77 5.85
C SER A 42 -0.65 2.83 6.92
N GLY A 43 0.29 3.74 7.20
CA GLY A 43 0.09 4.91 8.07
C GLY A 43 -1.01 5.85 7.59
N THR A 44 -1.37 5.77 6.30
CA THR A 44 -2.52 6.44 5.69
C THR A 44 -3.86 5.94 6.23
N ILE A 45 -3.93 4.68 6.66
CA ILE A 45 -5.12 4.04 7.23
C ILE A 45 -5.14 4.32 8.73
N ARG A 46 -6.15 5.07 9.20
CA ARG A 46 -6.28 5.57 10.58
C ARG A 46 -7.45 5.01 11.37
N GLY A 47 -8.23 4.11 10.77
CA GLY A 47 -9.50 3.63 11.34
C GLY A 47 -9.36 2.81 12.64
N ASP A 48 -8.24 2.09 12.79
CA ASP A 48 -7.90 1.19 13.92
C ASP A 48 -9.05 0.30 14.43
N GLN A 49 -9.85 -0.21 13.50
CA GLN A 49 -11.03 -1.01 13.81
C GLN A 49 -11.33 -1.97 12.66
N VAL A 50 -12.26 -2.89 12.89
CA VAL A 50 -12.86 -3.69 11.82
C VAL A 50 -14.22 -3.08 11.49
N TYR A 51 -14.38 -2.58 10.27
CA TYR A 51 -15.69 -2.13 9.80
C TYR A 51 -16.53 -3.37 9.49
N PRO A 52 -17.72 -3.54 10.08
CA PRO A 52 -18.53 -4.72 9.85
C PRO A 52 -19.01 -4.77 8.39
N PRO A 53 -19.47 -5.94 7.91
CA PRO A 53 -20.35 -5.99 6.75
C PRO A 53 -21.57 -5.12 7.06
N GLY A 54 -21.52 -3.85 6.67
CA GLY A 54 -22.68 -3.01 6.50
C GLY A 54 -22.46 -1.97 5.40
N VAL A 55 -23.51 -1.19 5.17
CA VAL A 55 -23.43 0.07 4.44
C VAL A 55 -22.14 0.79 4.83
N VAL A 56 -21.28 1.06 3.83
CA VAL A 56 -20.06 1.87 4.00
C VAL A 56 -20.48 3.33 3.93
N ARG A 57 -20.39 4.03 5.06
CA ARG A 57 -20.79 5.43 5.22
C ARG A 57 -19.62 6.35 4.93
N ILE A 58 -19.91 7.59 4.54
CA ILE A 58 -18.88 8.63 4.39
C ILE A 58 -18.12 8.82 5.70
N LYS A 59 -18.80 8.77 6.85
CA LYS A 59 -18.17 8.80 8.18
C LYS A 59 -17.09 7.73 8.34
N ASP A 60 -17.32 6.51 7.84
CA ASP A 60 -16.35 5.41 7.97
C ASP A 60 -15.10 5.71 7.14
N ILE A 61 -15.29 6.24 5.93
CA ILE A 61 -14.21 6.65 5.03
C ILE A 61 -13.42 7.82 5.65
N THR A 62 -14.07 8.86 6.14
CA THR A 62 -13.39 10.02 6.75
C THR A 62 -12.73 9.68 8.09
N THR A 63 -13.27 8.73 8.85
CA THR A 63 -12.60 8.19 10.05
C THR A 63 -11.34 7.43 9.65
N CYS A 64 -11.41 6.65 8.57
CA CYS A 64 -10.30 5.84 8.11
C CYS A 64 -9.20 6.66 7.42
N PHE A 65 -9.57 7.72 6.69
CA PHE A 65 -8.69 8.59 5.92
C PHE A 65 -8.95 10.06 6.31
N PRO A 66 -8.53 10.48 7.52
CA PRO A 66 -8.83 11.82 8.04
C PRO A 66 -8.01 12.93 7.37
N PHE A 67 -6.97 12.57 6.64
CA PHE A 67 -6.06 13.52 6.00
C PHE A 67 -6.40 13.71 4.52
N GLU A 68 -6.48 14.98 4.14
CA GLU A 68 -6.56 15.38 2.75
C GLU A 68 -5.16 15.30 2.13
N ASP A 69 -4.83 14.14 1.59
CA ASP A 69 -3.60 13.91 0.84
C ASP A 69 -3.94 13.44 -0.57
N PRO A 70 -3.63 14.22 -1.63
CA PRO A 70 -4.03 13.87 -2.99
C PRO A 70 -3.40 12.57 -3.44
N VAL A 71 -4.07 11.90 -4.38
CA VAL A 71 -3.49 10.80 -5.13
C VAL A 71 -2.59 11.37 -6.22
N VAL A 72 -1.39 10.82 -6.37
CA VAL A 72 -0.42 11.20 -7.40
C VAL A 72 -0.08 10.00 -8.28
N CYS A 73 0.14 10.28 -9.58
CA CYS A 73 0.59 9.30 -10.55
C CYS A 73 2.04 9.61 -10.93
N LEU A 74 2.93 8.64 -10.77
CA LEU A 74 4.35 8.78 -11.02
C LEU A 74 4.76 7.78 -12.11
N ARG A 75 5.62 8.21 -13.03
CA ARG A 75 6.31 7.31 -13.96
C ARG A 75 7.65 6.96 -13.33
N VAL A 76 7.81 5.71 -12.90
CA VAL A 76 8.97 5.25 -12.16
C VAL A 76 9.52 3.96 -12.75
N LYS A 77 10.82 3.75 -12.60
CA LYS A 77 11.46 2.48 -12.94
C LYS A 77 11.05 1.38 -11.96
N GLY A 78 11.07 0.12 -12.40
CA GLY A 78 10.88 -1.05 -11.53
C GLY A 78 11.80 -1.05 -10.31
N GLN A 79 13.04 -0.57 -10.46
CA GLN A 79 13.98 -0.43 -9.34
C GLN A 79 13.45 0.50 -8.25
N ALA A 80 12.84 1.63 -8.61
CA ALA A 80 12.30 2.56 -7.60
C ALA A 80 11.12 1.96 -6.84
N ILE A 81 10.33 1.09 -7.49
CA ILE A 81 9.25 0.34 -6.83
C ILE A 81 9.84 -0.69 -5.86
N TRP A 82 10.90 -1.41 -6.27
CA TRP A 82 11.63 -2.33 -5.41
C TRP A 82 12.16 -1.62 -4.15
N ASP A 83 12.86 -0.50 -4.33
CA ASP A 83 13.45 0.28 -3.25
C ASP A 83 12.38 0.80 -2.28
N ALA A 84 11.22 1.22 -2.80
CA ALA A 84 10.09 1.66 -1.98
C ALA A 84 9.53 0.51 -1.11
N LEU A 85 9.42 -0.70 -1.65
CA LEU A 85 8.96 -1.86 -0.87
C LEU A 85 10.01 -2.28 0.18
N GLU A 86 11.29 -2.25 -0.16
CA GLU A 86 12.41 -2.48 0.78
C GLU A 86 12.36 -1.52 1.96
N ASN A 87 12.20 -0.22 1.69
CA ASN A 87 12.01 0.76 2.77
C ASN A 87 10.74 0.46 3.58
N GLY A 88 9.64 0.11 2.91
CA GLY A 88 8.38 -0.23 3.57
C GLY A 88 8.47 -1.41 4.55
N VAL A 89 9.35 -2.38 4.30
CA VAL A 89 9.57 -3.53 5.19
C VAL A 89 10.82 -3.39 6.07
N SER A 90 11.57 -2.30 5.98
CA SER A 90 12.87 -2.11 6.66
C SER A 90 12.80 -2.18 8.19
N THR A 91 11.72 -1.67 8.79
CA THR A 91 11.52 -1.66 10.25
C THR A 91 10.63 -2.80 10.74
N TYR A 92 10.16 -3.68 9.85
CA TYR A 92 9.35 -4.84 10.23
C TYR A 92 10.07 -5.67 11.33
N PRO A 93 9.36 -6.15 12.38
CA PRO A 93 7.91 -6.12 12.58
C PRO A 93 7.38 -4.92 13.39
N ALA A 94 8.12 -3.81 13.48
CA ALA A 94 7.60 -2.61 14.14
C ALA A 94 6.29 -2.16 13.45
N LEU A 95 5.32 -1.70 14.24
CA LEU A 95 4.02 -1.20 13.76
C LEU A 95 4.14 0.21 13.15
N GLU A 96 5.14 0.39 12.29
CA GLU A 96 5.43 1.63 11.59
C GLU A 96 4.46 1.85 10.44
N GLY A 97 4.13 3.12 10.16
CA GLY A 97 3.21 3.47 9.08
C GLY A 97 3.73 3.16 7.67
N ARG A 98 5.03 2.92 7.52
CA ARG A 98 5.68 2.71 6.22
C ARG A 98 5.33 1.37 5.55
N PHE A 99 4.78 0.40 6.28
CA PHE A 99 4.46 -0.91 5.71
C PHE A 99 3.53 -0.76 4.49
N PRO A 100 3.87 -1.39 3.34
CA PRO A 100 3.18 -1.12 2.09
C PRO A 100 1.91 -1.97 1.96
N GLN A 101 0.79 -1.30 1.71
CA GLN A 101 -0.39 -1.90 1.11
C GLN A 101 -0.32 -1.68 -0.40
N VAL A 102 -0.70 -2.67 -1.20
CA VAL A 102 -0.43 -2.67 -2.64
C VAL A 102 -1.64 -3.05 -3.48
N SER A 103 -1.59 -2.74 -4.78
CA SER A 103 -2.49 -3.30 -5.78
C SER A 103 -1.74 -3.61 -7.07
N ASN A 104 -2.03 -4.77 -7.65
CA ASN A 104 -1.36 -5.34 -8.83
C ASN A 104 0.16 -5.53 -8.66
N ILE A 105 0.62 -5.61 -7.41
CA ILE A 105 1.97 -6.00 -7.01
C ILE A 105 1.83 -7.21 -6.11
N VAL A 106 2.67 -8.22 -6.30
CA VAL A 106 2.88 -9.29 -5.32
C VAL A 106 4.36 -9.32 -5.00
N PHE A 107 4.71 -9.35 -3.72
CA PHE A 107 6.08 -9.37 -3.28
C PHE A 107 6.27 -10.31 -2.10
N GLU A 108 7.49 -10.81 -1.93
CA GLU A 108 7.89 -11.65 -0.81
C GLU A 108 9.14 -11.04 -0.16
N PHE A 109 9.17 -11.06 1.16
CA PHE A 109 10.32 -10.56 1.93
C PHE A 109 10.65 -11.49 3.10
N ASP A 110 11.93 -11.52 3.47
CA ASP A 110 12.44 -12.22 4.64
C ASP A 110 12.83 -11.20 5.73
N PRO A 111 12.09 -11.15 6.85
CA PRO A 111 12.35 -10.20 7.92
C PRO A 111 13.63 -10.50 8.72
N SER A 112 14.23 -11.68 8.57
CA SER A 112 15.48 -12.05 9.23
C SER A 112 16.72 -11.43 8.55
N ARG A 113 16.58 -10.96 7.30
CA ARG A 113 17.63 -10.30 6.53
C ARG A 113 17.82 -8.84 6.98
N GLU A 114 19.00 -8.30 6.70
CA GLU A 114 19.34 -6.90 6.94
C GLU A 114 18.32 -5.96 6.25
N PRO A 115 17.90 -4.86 6.90
CA PRO A 115 17.08 -3.83 6.26
C PRO A 115 17.70 -3.34 4.95
N GLY A 116 16.89 -3.20 3.89
CA GLY A 116 17.35 -2.86 2.54
C GLY A 116 17.79 -4.06 1.70
N LYS A 117 17.76 -5.28 2.26
CA LYS A 117 17.97 -6.55 1.56
C LYS A 117 16.95 -7.59 1.98
N ARG A 118 15.72 -7.19 2.34
CA ARG A 118 14.67 -8.11 2.80
C ARG A 118 13.85 -8.68 1.66
N LEU A 119 13.67 -7.95 0.56
CA LEU A 119 12.85 -8.34 -0.57
C LEU A 119 13.56 -9.43 -1.38
N ASN A 120 12.83 -10.51 -1.68
CA ASN A 120 13.34 -11.66 -2.43
C ASN A 120 12.71 -11.76 -3.81
N PHE A 121 11.46 -11.31 -3.92
CA PHE A 121 10.65 -11.46 -5.12
C PHE A 121 9.66 -10.31 -5.25
N MET A 122 9.43 -9.89 -6.48
CA MET A 122 8.43 -8.90 -6.83
C MET A 122 7.90 -9.14 -8.24
N GLN A 123 6.58 -9.09 -8.40
CA GLN A 123 5.90 -9.08 -9.67
C GLN A 123 4.90 -7.93 -9.74
N ILE A 124 4.71 -7.40 -10.95
CA ILE A 124 3.73 -6.36 -11.26
C ILE A 124 2.89 -6.86 -12.43
N GLY A 125 1.56 -6.80 -12.31
CA GLY A 125 0.67 -7.26 -13.38
C GLY A 125 0.80 -8.75 -13.72
N GLY A 126 1.19 -9.58 -12.74
CA GLY A 126 1.41 -11.02 -12.94
C GLY A 126 2.69 -11.37 -13.69
N ARG A 127 3.61 -10.42 -13.86
CA ARG A 127 4.92 -10.66 -14.49
C ARG A 127 6.04 -10.27 -13.52
N PRO A 128 7.16 -11.02 -13.48
CA PRO A 128 8.34 -10.61 -12.72
C PRO A 128 8.74 -9.18 -13.06
N CYS A 129 9.01 -8.36 -12.05
CA CYS A 129 9.38 -6.98 -12.29
C CYS A 129 10.80 -6.89 -12.87
N ASN A 130 10.94 -6.25 -14.02
CA ASN A 130 12.23 -5.83 -14.55
C ASN A 130 12.62 -4.45 -13.98
N PRO A 131 13.81 -4.28 -13.39
CA PRO A 131 14.26 -3.01 -12.80
C PRO A 131 14.26 -1.82 -13.78
N GLU A 132 14.50 -2.06 -15.06
CA GLU A 132 14.61 -1.00 -16.08
C GLU A 132 13.28 -0.60 -16.72
N ASP A 133 12.25 -1.43 -16.59
CA ASP A 133 10.92 -1.13 -17.14
C ASP A 133 10.30 0.05 -16.38
N VAL A 134 9.54 0.88 -17.10
CA VAL A 134 8.86 2.05 -16.53
C VAL A 134 7.39 1.72 -16.31
N TYR A 135 6.92 1.95 -15.09
CA TYR A 135 5.55 1.72 -14.65
C TYR A 135 4.89 3.04 -14.26
N VAL A 136 3.59 3.14 -14.48
CA VAL A 136 2.73 4.15 -13.87
C VAL A 136 2.35 3.66 -12.47
N LEU A 137 3.01 4.22 -11.46
CA LEU A 137 2.74 3.98 -10.05
C LEU A 137 1.76 5.04 -9.53
N VAL A 138 0.67 4.59 -8.95
CA VAL A 138 -0.22 5.46 -8.16
C VAL A 138 0.14 5.37 -6.68
N THR A 139 0.22 6.52 -6.02
CA THR A 139 0.49 6.60 -4.59
C THR A 139 -0.15 7.86 -4.00
N ARG A 140 0.10 8.14 -2.72
CA ARG A 140 -0.35 9.37 -2.05
C ARG A 140 0.72 10.46 -2.12
N GLY A 141 0.32 11.73 -2.20
CA GLY A 141 1.22 12.87 -2.36
C GLY A 141 2.23 13.03 -1.22
N TYR A 142 1.93 12.51 -0.03
CA TYR A 142 2.90 12.34 1.05
C TYR A 142 4.09 11.46 0.63
N MET A 143 3.82 10.25 0.13
CA MET A 143 4.85 9.32 -0.34
C MET A 143 5.56 9.85 -1.59
N GLY A 144 4.84 10.47 -2.53
CA GLY A 144 5.43 11.02 -3.75
C GLY A 144 6.45 12.15 -3.51
N ARG A 145 6.50 12.73 -2.30
CA ARG A 145 7.50 13.72 -1.87
C ARG A 145 8.66 13.11 -1.07
N GLY A 146 8.76 11.77 -1.00
CA GLY A 146 9.80 11.08 -0.23
C GLY A 146 9.60 11.18 1.28
N LYS A 147 8.35 11.27 1.75
CA LYS A 147 8.03 11.19 3.18
C LYS A 147 7.69 9.74 3.54
N ASP A 148 8.15 9.30 4.72
CA ASP A 148 8.32 7.90 5.20
C ASP A 148 9.63 7.17 4.81
N GLY A 149 10.63 7.91 4.31
CA GLY A 149 11.96 7.39 3.95
C GLY A 149 12.03 7.08 2.47
#